data_AF-A9D2B7-F1
#
_entry.id   AF-A9D2B7-F1
#
_cell.length_a   1.000
_cell.length_b   1.000
_cell.length_c   1.000
_cell.angle_alpha   90.00
_cell.angle_beta   90.00
_cell.angle_gamma   90.00
#
_symmetry.space_group_name_H-M   'P 1'
#
loop_
_entity.id
_entity.type
_entity.pdbx_description
1 polymer ?
#
loop_
_entity_poly.entity_id
_entity_poly.type
_entity_poly.pdbx_seq_one_letter_code
_entity_poly.pdbx_strand_id
1 'polypeptide(L)'
;MKYSLLSAALLVCFVHTVSAHSTASHATAANLLTASQSTQAQPALGVELAHKARQVCDGVSPSQLSATYVIFKGDDSGKLSHELQLTRYQDTVIYQRSPQTFEAWQRNGEYIRYFPMDKRSVSYRTGDLLSLNISYDLEQVFHLVSPDVRSELKQADDIQHTCLTLESFSGEQGGLEVSLQWATSLELPYRLTTGENEQRLTYQLIEVKPVTSVDFKTLTAGYKDIDFADVGDSESDPFIAKMITQGFIQHGSSGFYNSNGQQMPGDGHSGHSH
;
A
#
# COMPACT_ATOMS: atom_id res chain seq x y z
N MET A 1 1.69 32.90 33.09
CA MET A 1 0.74 33.68 32.27
C MET A 1 0.81 33.20 30.82
N LYS A 2 -0.28 33.28 30.05
CA LYS A 2 -0.35 33.62 28.60
C LYS A 2 0.70 33.01 27.64
N TYR A 3 0.35 32.24 26.60
CA TYR A 3 -0.94 31.71 26.12
C TYR A 3 -0.71 30.36 25.42
N SER A 4 -1.76 29.53 25.32
CA SER A 4 -1.85 28.44 24.34
C SER A 4 -2.91 28.83 23.30
N LEU A 5 -2.71 28.44 22.04
CA LEU A 5 -3.66 28.66 20.94
C LEU A 5 -4.31 27.34 20.53
N LEU A 6 -5.61 27.40 20.24
CA LEU A 6 -6.45 26.24 19.95
C LEU A 6 -6.34 25.88 18.46
N SER A 7 -6.16 24.59 18.15
CA SER A 7 -6.56 24.06 16.84
C SER A 7 -8.09 23.93 16.79
N ALA A 8 -8.68 24.32 15.66
CA ALA A 8 -10.13 24.36 15.49
C ALA A 8 -10.75 22.97 15.26
N ALA A 9 -11.92 22.73 15.84
CA ALA A 9 -12.78 21.61 15.46
C ALA A 9 -13.56 21.96 14.19
N LEU A 10 -13.66 21.03 13.23
CA LEU A 10 -14.49 21.19 12.03
C LEU A 10 -15.88 20.61 12.28
N LEU A 11 -16.93 21.32 11.86
CA LEU A 11 -18.32 20.87 12.01
C LEU A 11 -18.66 19.76 11.01
N VAL A 12 -19.41 18.75 11.47
CA VAL A 12 -20.24 17.90 10.60
C VAL A 12 -21.68 18.37 10.73
N CYS A 13 -22.22 19.00 9.67
CA CYS A 13 -23.60 19.47 9.66
C CYS A 13 -24.57 18.31 9.46
N PHE A 14 -25.31 17.94 10.51
CA PHE A 14 -26.51 17.13 10.39
C PHE A 14 -27.61 17.91 9.66
N VAL A 15 -28.20 17.30 8.63
CA VAL A 15 -29.51 17.71 8.11
C VAL A 15 -30.57 16.83 8.76
N HIS A 16 -31.47 17.43 9.54
CA HIS A 16 -32.68 16.77 10.04
C HIS A 16 -33.90 17.38 9.36
N THR A 17 -34.66 16.55 8.65
CA THR A 17 -36.06 16.85 8.28
C THR A 17 -36.97 16.37 9.40
N VAL A 18 -37.77 17.27 9.98
CA VAL A 18 -38.53 17.04 11.23
C VAL A 18 -39.90 16.39 10.98
N SER A 19 -40.36 15.62 11.97
CA SER A 19 -41.53 14.73 11.94
C SER A 19 -42.89 15.39 12.23
N ALA A 20 -43.97 14.66 11.91
CA ALA A 20 -45.23 14.63 12.66
C ALA A 20 -45.61 13.12 12.82
N HIS A 21 -46.04 12.57 13.96
CA HIS A 21 -47.17 12.91 14.87
C HIS A 21 -48.51 12.93 14.11
N SER A 22 -49.57 12.14 14.41
CA SER A 22 -49.82 11.04 15.38
C SER A 22 -50.90 10.10 14.74
N THR A 23 -51.57 9.09 15.33
CA THR A 23 -51.84 8.64 16.72
C THR A 23 -52.18 7.13 16.72
N ALA A 24 -52.31 6.48 17.89
CA ALA A 24 -52.64 5.05 18.03
C ALA A 24 -54.15 4.71 17.94
N SER A 25 -54.51 3.49 17.51
CA SER A 25 -55.39 2.56 18.27
C SER A 25 -55.67 1.20 17.56
N HIS A 26 -55.76 0.15 18.40
CA HIS A 26 -56.50 -1.12 18.31
C HIS A 26 -56.90 -1.82 16.97
N ALA A 27 -56.30 -3.00 16.79
CA ALA A 27 -56.97 -4.33 16.87
C ALA A 27 -57.40 -5.14 15.61
N THR A 28 -57.20 -6.46 15.78
CA THR A 28 -57.93 -7.61 15.19
C THR A 28 -57.85 -7.95 13.69
N ALA A 29 -57.06 -9.00 13.44
CA ALA A 29 -57.47 -10.29 12.84
C ALA A 29 -57.39 -10.51 11.31
N ALA A 30 -56.77 -11.66 10.99
CA ALA A 30 -56.97 -12.53 9.84
C ALA A 30 -56.90 -11.96 8.40
N ASN A 31 -55.85 -12.35 7.68
CA ASN A 31 -56.03 -13.53 6.82
C ASN A 31 -54.72 -14.31 6.58
N LEU A 32 -54.84 -15.60 6.25
CA LEU A 32 -53.73 -16.40 5.74
C LEU A 32 -53.63 -16.19 4.22
N LEU A 33 -52.41 -16.30 3.68
CA LEU A 33 -52.18 -16.99 2.39
C LEU A 33 -50.70 -17.42 2.29
N THR A 34 -50.46 -18.63 1.80
CA THR A 34 -49.15 -19.28 1.80
C THR A 34 -48.45 -19.21 0.44
N ALA A 35 -47.22 -18.71 0.41
CA ALA A 35 -46.21 -19.00 -0.62
C ALA A 35 -44.85 -19.11 0.10
N SER A 36 -44.21 -20.27 0.18
CA SER A 36 -43.52 -21.00 -0.91
C SER A 36 -42.14 -20.43 -1.24
N GLN A 37 -41.18 -20.78 -0.38
CA GLN A 37 -39.74 -20.99 -0.64
C GLN A 37 -39.07 -20.23 -1.80
N SER A 38 -38.21 -19.28 -1.45
CA SER A 38 -37.01 -18.94 -2.23
C SER A 38 -35.86 -18.48 -1.33
N THR A 39 -35.41 -19.35 -0.42
CA THR A 39 -34.23 -19.09 0.42
C THR A 39 -32.95 -19.13 -0.41
N GLN A 40 -32.69 -18.07 -1.18
CA GLN A 40 -31.37 -17.79 -1.74
C GLN A 40 -30.44 -17.40 -0.59
N ALA A 41 -29.86 -18.41 0.06
CA ALA A 41 -28.73 -18.21 0.94
C ALA A 41 -27.59 -17.60 0.12
N GLN A 42 -27.30 -16.33 0.35
CA GLN A 42 -26.13 -15.66 -0.21
C GLN A 42 -24.88 -16.45 0.23
N PRO A 43 -24.01 -16.88 -0.70
CA PRO A 43 -22.75 -17.51 -0.33
C PRO A 43 -21.94 -16.58 0.57
N ALA A 44 -21.42 -17.11 1.68
CA ALA A 44 -20.61 -16.31 2.60
C ALA A 44 -19.29 -15.91 1.90
N LEU A 45 -18.94 -14.62 1.94
CA LEU A 45 -17.73 -14.08 1.30
C LEU A 45 -16.42 -14.74 1.80
N GLY A 46 -16.44 -15.43 2.95
CA GLY A 46 -15.29 -16.13 3.53
C GLY A 46 -14.75 -17.32 2.72
N VAL A 47 -15.29 -17.63 1.54
CA VAL A 47 -14.77 -18.68 0.64
C VAL A 47 -14.07 -18.11 -0.61
N GLU A 48 -14.30 -16.84 -0.99
CA GLU A 48 -13.86 -16.29 -2.28
C GLU A 48 -12.41 -15.75 -2.31
N LEU A 49 -11.62 -15.98 -1.26
CA LEU A 49 -10.17 -15.70 -1.26
C LEU A 49 -9.31 -16.93 -1.58
N ALA A 50 -9.89 -18.14 -1.55
CA ALA A 50 -9.16 -19.40 -1.71
C ALA A 50 -8.97 -19.86 -3.18
N HIS A 51 -9.23 -19.00 -4.18
CA HIS A 51 -9.25 -19.41 -5.59
C HIS A 51 -8.66 -18.42 -6.61
N LYS A 52 -7.93 -17.38 -6.16
CA LYS A 52 -7.30 -16.39 -7.07
C LYS A 52 -5.77 -16.47 -7.15
N ALA A 53 -5.13 -17.30 -6.32
CA ALA A 53 -3.68 -17.53 -6.32
C ALA A 53 -3.23 -18.39 -7.52
N ARG A 54 -3.39 -17.88 -8.74
CA ARG A 54 -2.92 -18.53 -9.98
C ARG A 54 -1.42 -18.26 -10.19
N GLN A 55 -0.64 -18.61 -9.16
CA GLN A 55 0.78 -18.31 -9.02
C GLN A 55 1.60 -19.10 -10.05
N VAL A 56 2.08 -18.41 -11.09
CA VAL A 56 3.02 -18.97 -12.06
C VAL A 56 4.42 -18.54 -11.62
N CYS A 57 5.15 -19.43 -10.93
CA CYS A 57 6.57 -19.20 -10.63
C CYS A 57 7.46 -19.45 -11.86
N ASP A 58 6.99 -20.23 -12.83
CA ASP A 58 7.77 -20.65 -13.99
C ASP A 58 8.18 -19.46 -14.86
N GLY A 59 9.50 -19.32 -15.08
CA GLY A 59 10.06 -18.23 -15.88
C GLY A 59 10.12 -16.86 -15.19
N VAL A 60 9.78 -16.77 -13.90
CA VAL A 60 9.93 -15.54 -13.10
C VAL A 60 11.39 -15.36 -12.68
N SER A 61 11.92 -14.14 -12.81
CA SER A 61 13.21 -13.73 -12.26
C SER A 61 12.99 -12.72 -11.12
N PRO A 62 13.73 -12.79 -10.00
CA PRO A 62 13.60 -11.83 -8.90
C PRO A 62 13.87 -10.37 -9.33
N SER A 63 14.59 -10.14 -10.43
CA SER A 63 14.85 -8.81 -11.00
C SER A 63 13.93 -8.42 -12.17
N GLN A 64 13.01 -9.29 -12.62
CA GLN A 64 12.10 -9.03 -13.75
C GLN A 64 10.73 -9.65 -13.48
N LEU A 65 9.99 -9.04 -12.54
CA LEU A 65 8.71 -9.55 -12.05
C LEU A 65 7.69 -8.45 -11.73
N SER A 66 6.42 -8.84 -11.71
CA SER A 66 5.30 -8.06 -11.20
C SER A 66 4.63 -8.90 -10.11
N ALA A 67 4.70 -8.44 -8.87
CA ALA A 67 4.11 -9.05 -7.69
C ALA A 67 2.91 -8.22 -7.21
N THR A 68 1.74 -8.87 -7.08
CA THR A 68 0.50 -8.21 -6.64
C THR A 68 0.16 -8.63 -5.22
N TYR A 69 0.04 -7.66 -4.33
CA TYR A 69 -0.28 -7.81 -2.91
C TYR A 69 -1.69 -7.33 -2.59
N VAL A 70 -2.37 -8.05 -1.70
CA VAL A 70 -3.53 -7.54 -0.97
C VAL A 70 -3.09 -7.14 0.44
N ILE A 71 -3.48 -5.94 0.85
CA ILE A 71 -3.19 -5.35 2.15
C ILE A 71 -4.49 -5.26 2.95
N PHE A 72 -4.52 -5.75 4.19
CA PHE A 72 -5.71 -5.73 5.06
C PHE A 72 -5.34 -5.59 6.55
N LYS A 73 -6.30 -5.14 7.39
CA LYS A 73 -6.10 -4.93 8.83
C LYS A 73 -6.82 -5.98 9.69
N GLY A 74 -6.19 -6.36 10.80
CA GLY A 74 -6.71 -7.30 11.81
C GLY A 74 -6.71 -8.76 11.36
N ASP A 75 -7.60 -9.55 11.97
CA ASP A 75 -7.82 -10.97 11.65
C ASP A 75 -8.83 -11.23 10.52
N ASP A 76 -9.64 -10.23 10.17
CA ASP A 76 -10.69 -10.37 9.16
C ASP A 76 -10.24 -9.76 7.82
N SER A 77 -10.02 -10.60 6.82
CA SER A 77 -9.75 -10.19 5.43
C SER A 77 -10.91 -9.42 4.78
N GLY A 78 -12.07 -9.33 5.43
CA GLY A 78 -13.23 -8.55 5.01
C GLY A 78 -13.16 -7.03 5.25
N LYS A 79 -12.12 -6.49 5.91
CA LYS A 79 -12.02 -5.05 6.22
C LYS A 79 -10.78 -4.37 5.62
N LEU A 80 -11.03 -3.29 4.87
CA LEU A 80 -10.05 -2.42 4.21
C LEU A 80 -9.00 -3.18 3.39
N SER A 81 -9.45 -3.77 2.28
CA SER A 81 -8.58 -4.29 1.24
C SER A 81 -8.01 -3.16 0.38
N HIS A 82 -6.69 -3.08 0.28
CA HIS A 82 -5.98 -2.28 -0.71
C HIS A 82 -5.09 -3.19 -1.57
N GLU A 83 -4.98 -2.90 -2.87
CA GLU A 83 -4.04 -3.60 -3.76
C GLU A 83 -2.74 -2.80 -3.89
N LEU A 84 -1.60 -3.49 -3.91
CA LEU A 84 -0.29 -2.96 -4.27
C LEU A 84 0.32 -3.86 -5.35
N GLN A 85 0.55 -3.32 -6.54
CA GLN A 85 1.40 -3.96 -7.54
C GLN A 85 2.83 -3.41 -7.41
N LEU A 86 3.79 -4.31 -7.19
CA LEU A 86 5.23 -4.05 -7.19
C LEU A 86 5.85 -4.66 -8.45
N THR A 87 6.38 -3.82 -9.33
CA THR A 87 6.97 -4.21 -10.61
C THR A 87 8.48 -3.95 -10.58
N ARG A 88 9.29 -5.00 -10.53
CA ARG A 88 10.75 -4.91 -10.71
C ARG A 88 11.12 -5.14 -12.17
N TYR A 89 12.03 -4.33 -12.67
CA TYR A 89 12.71 -4.57 -13.93
C TYR A 89 14.14 -4.04 -13.88
N GLN A 90 15.11 -4.95 -13.87
CA GLN A 90 16.54 -4.65 -13.73
C GLN A 90 16.78 -3.80 -12.46
N ASP A 91 17.40 -2.62 -12.61
CA ASP A 91 17.75 -1.72 -11.53
C ASP A 91 16.63 -0.72 -11.17
N THR A 92 15.37 -1.01 -11.52
CA THR A 92 14.18 -0.21 -11.18
C THR A 92 13.10 -1.05 -10.50
N VAL A 93 12.46 -0.50 -9.47
CA VAL A 93 11.22 -1.01 -8.86
C VAL A 93 10.12 0.04 -8.94
N ILE A 94 8.90 -0.38 -9.27
CA ILE A 94 7.72 0.49 -9.42
C ILE A 94 6.61 0.06 -8.45
N TYR A 95 6.00 1.03 -7.78
CA TYR A 95 4.94 0.90 -6.80
C TYR A 95 3.64 1.52 -7.34
N GLN A 96 2.66 0.68 -7.66
CA GLN A 96 1.32 1.09 -8.07
C GLN A 96 0.31 0.78 -6.95
N ARG A 97 -0.20 1.83 -6.30
CA ARG A 97 -1.25 1.76 -5.26
C ARG A 97 -2.57 2.42 -5.67
N SER A 98 -2.55 3.16 -6.79
CA SER A 98 -3.68 3.90 -7.33
C SER A 98 -3.55 4.06 -8.85
N PRO A 99 -4.64 4.30 -9.59
CA PRO A 99 -4.58 4.73 -10.98
C PRO A 99 -4.28 6.25 -11.13
N GLN A 100 -4.33 7.04 -10.05
CA GLN A 100 -4.08 8.48 -10.09
C GLN A 100 -2.58 8.82 -10.12
N THR A 101 -1.79 8.10 -9.34
CA THR A 101 -0.32 8.20 -9.27
C THR A 101 0.33 6.84 -9.01
N PHE A 102 1.54 6.67 -9.52
CA PHE A 102 2.46 5.59 -9.15
C PHE A 102 3.89 6.11 -9.03
N GLU A 103 4.77 5.31 -8.45
CA GLU A 103 6.11 5.71 -8.04
C GLU A 103 7.16 4.73 -8.56
N ALA A 104 8.31 5.21 -9.01
CA ALA A 104 9.45 4.38 -9.40
C ALA A 104 10.69 4.77 -8.59
N TRP A 105 11.53 3.78 -8.30
CA TRP A 105 12.81 3.93 -7.62
C TRP A 105 13.88 3.16 -8.39
N GLN A 106 15.04 3.79 -8.59
CA GLN A 106 16.21 3.19 -9.21
C GLN A 106 17.26 2.84 -8.14
N ARG A 107 18.10 1.81 -8.37
CA ARG A 107 19.20 1.44 -7.44
C ARG A 107 20.28 2.53 -7.25
N ASN A 108 20.28 3.57 -8.08
CA ASN A 108 21.14 4.77 -7.90
C ASN A 108 20.57 5.79 -6.88
N GLY A 109 19.35 5.59 -6.37
CA GLY A 109 18.69 6.54 -5.46
C GLY A 109 17.91 7.66 -6.14
N GLU A 110 17.64 7.57 -7.45
CA GLU A 110 16.66 8.43 -8.13
C GLU A 110 15.22 7.89 -7.92
N TYR A 111 14.30 8.82 -7.68
CA TYR A 111 12.87 8.57 -7.48
C TYR A 111 12.06 9.32 -8.54
N ILE A 112 11.05 8.68 -9.12
CA ILE A 112 10.20 9.28 -10.15
C ILE A 112 8.73 9.07 -9.78
N ARG A 113 7.97 10.15 -9.63
CA ARG A 113 6.52 10.08 -9.41
C ARG A 113 5.78 10.33 -10.73
N TYR A 114 4.89 9.42 -11.11
CA TYR A 114 4.15 9.43 -12.36
C TYR A 114 2.68 9.82 -12.16
N PHE A 115 2.13 10.55 -13.13
CA PHE A 115 0.78 11.11 -13.14
C PHE A 115 0.05 10.72 -14.44
N PRO A 116 -0.52 9.48 -14.54
CA PRO A 116 -1.17 8.96 -15.74
C PRO A 116 -2.22 9.90 -16.37
N MET A 117 -3.02 10.58 -15.55
CA MET A 117 -4.09 11.47 -16.02
C MET A 117 -3.57 12.73 -16.71
N ASP A 118 -2.41 13.25 -16.30
CA ASP A 118 -1.79 14.46 -16.86
C ASP A 118 -0.69 14.13 -17.89
N LYS A 119 -0.29 12.85 -18.00
CA LYS A 119 0.88 12.36 -18.75
C LYS A 119 2.17 13.08 -18.37
N ARG A 120 2.36 13.30 -17.07
CA ARG A 120 3.56 13.91 -16.48
C ARG A 120 4.26 12.94 -15.56
N SER A 121 5.55 13.13 -15.42
CA SER A 121 6.34 12.59 -14.32
C SER A 121 7.15 13.72 -13.69
N VAL A 122 7.57 13.53 -12.44
CA VAL A 122 8.49 14.41 -11.73
C VAL A 122 9.63 13.53 -11.22
N SER A 123 10.86 13.82 -11.64
CA SER A 123 12.07 13.12 -11.22
C SER A 123 12.74 13.86 -10.06
N TYR A 124 13.19 13.11 -9.06
CA TYR A 124 13.85 13.60 -7.86
C TYR A 124 15.19 12.87 -7.72
N ARG A 125 16.25 13.64 -7.54
CA ARG A 125 17.59 13.14 -7.25
C ARG A 125 17.72 12.94 -5.74
N THR A 126 18.73 12.18 -5.30
CA THR A 126 19.02 11.97 -3.87
C THR A 126 19.17 13.28 -3.09
N GLY A 127 19.74 14.33 -3.71
CA GLY A 127 19.84 15.66 -3.10
C GLY A 127 18.49 16.36 -2.86
N ASP A 128 17.50 16.11 -3.73
CA ASP A 128 16.16 16.68 -3.61
C ASP A 128 15.37 15.98 -2.50
N LEU A 129 15.47 14.64 -2.44
CA LEU A 129 14.90 13.82 -1.37
C LEU A 129 15.46 14.23 0.01
N LEU A 130 16.79 14.42 0.11
CA LEU A 130 17.42 14.93 1.32
C LEU A 130 16.95 16.35 1.67
N SER A 131 16.77 17.23 0.69
CA SER A 131 16.27 18.60 0.87
C SER A 131 14.80 18.63 1.31
N LEU A 132 14.01 17.61 0.95
CA LEU A 132 12.64 17.37 1.41
C LEU A 132 12.57 16.62 2.75
N ASN A 133 13.70 16.31 3.39
CA ASN A 133 13.80 15.48 4.60
C ASN A 133 13.14 14.08 4.42
N ILE A 134 13.32 13.49 3.24
CA ILE A 134 12.89 12.12 2.90
C ILE A 134 14.11 11.20 3.01
N SER A 135 14.16 10.39 4.08
CA SER A 135 15.07 9.25 4.18
C SER A 135 14.42 7.99 3.61
N TYR A 136 15.24 7.08 3.09
CA TYR A 136 14.81 5.81 2.51
C TYR A 136 15.91 4.76 2.63
N ASP A 137 15.52 3.50 2.82
CA ASP A 137 16.38 2.34 2.66
C ASP A 137 16.12 1.77 1.26
N LEU A 138 17.15 1.73 0.40
CA LEU A 138 17.02 1.20 -0.96
C LEU A 138 16.73 -0.29 -1.00
N GLU A 139 17.28 -1.08 -0.07
CA GLU A 139 16.99 -2.50 -0.05
C GLU A 139 15.58 -2.75 0.50
N GLN A 140 15.10 -1.99 1.49
CA GLN A 140 13.66 -1.98 1.83
C GLN A 140 12.78 -1.60 0.63
N VAL A 141 13.16 -0.58 -0.14
CA VAL A 141 12.40 -0.15 -1.33
C VAL A 141 12.39 -1.22 -2.43
N PHE A 142 13.49 -1.93 -2.68
CA PHE A 142 13.52 -3.01 -3.67
C PHE A 142 12.89 -4.31 -3.18
N HIS A 143 13.10 -4.67 -1.91
CA HIS A 143 12.70 -5.95 -1.31
C HIS A 143 11.39 -5.89 -0.50
N LEU A 144 10.73 -4.72 -0.50
CA LEU A 144 9.51 -4.38 0.22
C LEU A 144 9.72 -4.36 1.76
N VAL A 145 10.28 -5.42 2.34
CA VAL A 145 10.96 -5.42 3.64
C VAL A 145 12.47 -5.26 3.42
N SER A 146 13.21 -4.67 4.35
CA SER A 146 14.68 -4.70 4.27
C SER A 146 15.17 -6.14 4.47
N PRO A 147 16.11 -6.67 3.66
CA PRO A 147 16.59 -8.05 3.78
C PRO A 147 17.18 -8.38 5.16
N ASP A 148 17.73 -7.37 5.84
CA ASP A 148 18.42 -7.48 7.14
C ASP A 148 17.46 -7.76 8.30
N VAL A 149 16.16 -7.47 8.14
CA VAL A 149 15.11 -7.85 9.13
C VAL A 149 15.11 -9.36 9.39
N ARG A 150 15.51 -10.19 8.41
CA ARG A 150 15.66 -11.64 8.58
C ARG A 150 16.79 -12.05 9.54
N SER A 151 17.72 -11.13 9.84
CA SER A 151 18.81 -11.35 10.81
C SER A 151 18.43 -10.93 12.23
N GLU A 152 17.48 -10.01 12.38
CA GLU A 152 16.92 -9.56 13.66
C GLU A 152 15.85 -10.53 14.20
N LEU A 153 15.04 -11.08 13.31
CA LEU A 153 13.96 -12.01 13.64
C LEU A 153 14.47 -13.45 13.83
N LYS A 154 13.74 -14.24 14.64
CA LYS A 154 14.03 -15.66 14.83
C LYS A 154 13.52 -16.45 13.63
N GLN A 155 14.40 -17.16 12.94
CA GLN A 155 14.01 -18.13 11.92
C GLN A 155 13.24 -19.30 12.55
N ALA A 156 12.20 -19.75 11.86
CA ALA A 156 11.44 -20.97 12.11
C ALA A 156 11.51 -21.87 10.85
N ASP A 157 10.90 -23.07 10.90
CA ASP A 157 11.02 -24.07 9.85
C ASP A 157 10.62 -23.55 8.45
N ASP A 158 11.36 -23.97 7.43
CA ASP A 158 11.10 -23.64 6.03
C ASP A 158 9.86 -24.38 5.51
N ILE A 159 8.98 -23.66 4.81
CA ILE A 159 7.70 -24.19 4.29
C ILE A 159 7.74 -24.18 2.76
N GLN A 160 7.63 -25.36 2.14
CA GLN A 160 7.42 -25.45 0.70
C GLN A 160 5.97 -25.13 0.36
N HIS A 161 5.73 -24.04 -0.37
CA HIS A 161 4.40 -23.57 -0.74
C HIS A 161 4.25 -23.44 -2.27
N THR A 162 3.46 -24.32 -2.88
CA THR A 162 3.28 -24.42 -4.33
C THR A 162 4.63 -24.62 -5.05
N CYS A 163 5.20 -23.54 -5.62
CA CYS A 163 6.46 -23.51 -6.35
C CYS A 163 7.51 -22.59 -5.70
N LEU A 164 7.26 -22.16 -4.45
CA LEU A 164 8.15 -21.32 -3.65
C LEU A 164 8.63 -22.08 -2.41
N THR A 165 9.89 -21.87 -2.05
CA THR A 165 10.42 -22.20 -0.72
C THR A 165 10.28 -20.96 0.14
N LEU A 166 9.59 -21.07 1.28
CA LEU A 166 9.33 -19.97 2.20
C LEU A 166 10.17 -20.13 3.47
N GLU A 167 11.15 -19.25 3.67
CA GLU A 167 11.79 -19.08 4.98
C GLU A 167 10.79 -18.37 5.91
N SER A 168 10.59 -18.88 7.13
CA SER A 168 9.66 -18.28 8.12
C SER A 168 10.44 -17.54 9.21
N PHE A 169 10.01 -16.33 9.58
CA PHE A 169 10.64 -15.52 10.62
C PHE A 169 9.60 -14.88 11.55
N SER A 170 9.92 -14.76 12.84
CA SER A 170 9.09 -14.01 13.80
C SER A 170 9.91 -13.35 14.94
N GLY A 171 9.36 -12.28 15.51
CA GLY A 171 10.03 -11.52 16.56
C GLY A 171 9.38 -10.16 16.78
N GLU A 172 10.14 -9.25 17.39
CA GLU A 172 9.73 -7.88 17.68
C GLU A 172 10.74 -6.92 17.04
N GLN A 173 10.26 -5.92 16.29
CA GLN A 173 11.10 -4.88 15.70
C GLN A 173 10.52 -3.50 16.06
N GLY A 174 11.34 -2.65 16.67
CA GLY A 174 10.94 -1.28 17.05
C GLY A 174 9.74 -1.19 18.00
N GLY A 175 9.42 -2.24 18.77
CA GLY A 175 8.23 -2.30 19.62
C GLY A 175 6.96 -2.83 18.95
N LEU A 176 7.06 -3.42 17.76
CA LEU A 176 5.96 -4.10 17.07
C LEU A 176 6.29 -5.59 16.88
N GLU A 177 5.33 -6.48 17.11
CA GLU A 177 5.43 -7.86 16.64
C GLU A 177 5.52 -7.89 15.10
N VAL A 178 6.42 -8.72 14.57
CA VAL A 178 6.61 -8.93 13.13
C VAL A 178 6.64 -10.42 12.84
N SER A 179 5.88 -10.84 11.83
CA SER A 179 5.96 -12.18 11.24
C SER A 179 6.09 -12.10 9.72
N LEU A 180 7.12 -12.75 9.19
CA LEU A 180 7.51 -12.71 7.79
C LEU A 180 7.62 -14.13 7.24
N GLN A 181 6.95 -14.39 6.11
CA GLN A 181 7.19 -15.55 5.25
C GLN A 181 7.87 -15.04 3.98
N TRP A 182 9.10 -15.45 3.74
CA TRP A 182 9.97 -14.89 2.70
C TRP A 182 10.17 -15.88 1.56
N ALA A 183 9.77 -15.50 0.34
CA ALA A 183 9.94 -16.32 -0.86
C ALA A 183 11.34 -16.10 -1.43
N THR A 184 12.26 -17.01 -1.12
CA THR A 184 13.69 -16.87 -1.45
C THR A 184 13.96 -16.68 -2.93
N SER A 185 13.28 -17.44 -3.79
CA SER A 185 13.41 -17.37 -5.26
C SER A 185 12.84 -16.10 -5.90
N LEU A 186 12.06 -15.31 -5.15
CA LEU A 186 11.50 -14.02 -5.59
C LEU A 186 12.18 -12.82 -4.90
N GLU A 187 12.98 -13.06 -3.88
CA GLU A 187 13.55 -12.05 -2.99
C GLU A 187 12.47 -11.06 -2.47
N LEU A 188 11.31 -11.60 -2.08
CA LEU A 188 10.11 -10.85 -1.68
C LEU A 188 9.36 -11.54 -0.52
N PRO A 189 8.60 -10.78 0.31
CA PRO A 189 7.64 -11.36 1.23
C PRO A 189 6.54 -12.12 0.47
N TYR A 190 6.32 -13.39 0.79
CA TYR A 190 5.07 -14.08 0.49
C TYR A 190 3.94 -13.56 1.38
N ARG A 191 4.25 -13.37 2.66
CA ARG A 191 3.40 -12.68 3.63
C ARG A 191 4.28 -11.86 4.56
N LEU A 192 3.87 -10.62 4.85
CA LEU A 192 4.34 -9.87 6.01
C LEU A 192 3.13 -9.49 6.87
N THR A 193 3.27 -9.67 8.18
CA THR A 193 2.31 -9.25 9.20
C THR A 193 3.04 -8.40 10.23
N THR A 194 2.52 -7.21 10.58
CA THR A 194 3.11 -6.32 11.58
C THR A 194 2.06 -5.79 12.56
N GLY A 195 2.44 -5.69 13.85
CA GLY A 195 1.57 -5.27 14.94
C GLY A 195 0.54 -6.34 15.36
N GLU A 196 -0.17 -6.07 16.46
CA GLU A 196 -1.10 -7.02 17.08
C GLU A 196 -2.58 -6.62 16.96
N ASN A 197 -3.48 -7.59 17.12
CA ASN A 197 -4.93 -7.39 17.30
C ASN A 197 -5.53 -6.50 16.18
N GLU A 198 -6.38 -5.53 16.52
CA GLU A 198 -6.98 -4.58 15.55
C GLU A 198 -5.96 -3.65 14.88
N GLN A 199 -4.75 -3.53 15.44
CA GLN A 199 -3.64 -2.76 14.86
C GLN A 199 -2.71 -3.59 14.00
N ARG A 200 -2.99 -4.88 13.82
CA ARG A 200 -2.27 -5.74 12.89
C ARG A 200 -2.51 -5.32 11.45
N LEU A 201 -1.45 -5.20 10.66
CA LEU A 201 -1.52 -5.02 9.21
C LEU A 201 -0.89 -6.24 8.52
N THR A 202 -1.54 -6.76 7.48
CA THR A 202 -1.03 -7.91 6.72
C THR A 202 -0.93 -7.57 5.24
N TYR A 203 0.21 -7.90 4.64
CA TYR A 203 0.46 -7.93 3.19
C TYR A 203 0.53 -9.39 2.76
N GLN A 204 -0.36 -9.81 1.84
CA GLN A 204 -0.36 -11.15 1.25
C GLN A 204 -0.09 -11.07 -0.25
N LEU A 205 0.94 -11.77 -0.73
CA LEU A 205 1.20 -11.96 -2.15
C LEU A 205 0.11 -12.84 -2.76
N ILE A 206 -0.64 -12.34 -3.74
CA ILE A 206 -1.72 -13.08 -4.41
C ILE A 206 -1.36 -13.51 -5.83
N GLU A 207 -0.50 -12.78 -6.52
CA GLU A 207 -0.13 -13.04 -7.91
C GLU A 207 1.34 -12.66 -8.16
N VAL A 208 2.02 -13.42 -9.02
CA VAL A 208 3.34 -13.10 -9.55
C VAL A 208 3.33 -13.39 -11.06
N LYS A 209 3.95 -12.51 -11.84
CA LYS A 209 4.15 -12.62 -13.29
C LYS A 209 5.59 -12.23 -13.66
N PRO A 210 6.20 -12.83 -14.70
CA PRO A 210 7.41 -12.29 -15.31
C PRO A 210 7.11 -10.95 -16.00
N VAL A 211 8.09 -10.05 -16.10
CA VAL A 211 7.96 -8.73 -16.73
C VAL A 211 8.96 -8.58 -17.86
N THR A 212 8.47 -8.27 -19.08
CA THR A 212 9.33 -8.03 -20.23
C THR A 212 9.67 -6.55 -20.38
N SER A 213 10.67 -6.25 -21.23
CA SER A 213 10.99 -4.88 -21.63
C SER A 213 9.82 -4.13 -22.32
N VAL A 214 8.82 -4.84 -22.84
CA VAL A 214 7.63 -4.24 -23.46
C VAL A 214 6.62 -3.82 -22.40
N ASP A 215 6.41 -4.65 -21.37
CA ASP A 215 5.52 -4.36 -20.26
C ASP A 215 6.04 -3.16 -19.45
N PHE A 216 7.33 -3.18 -19.11
CA PHE A 216 7.99 -2.08 -18.40
C PHE A 216 7.94 -0.75 -19.19
N LYS A 217 8.16 -0.78 -20.51
CA LYS A 217 8.00 0.41 -21.37
C LYS A 217 6.55 0.87 -21.50
N THR A 218 5.58 -0.05 -21.48
CA THR A 218 4.15 0.30 -21.51
C THR A 218 3.74 1.05 -20.25
N LEU A 219 4.35 0.73 -19.12
CA LEU A 219 4.14 1.40 -17.83
C LEU A 219 4.83 2.77 -17.76
N THR A 220 6.06 2.91 -18.26
CA THR A 220 6.94 4.07 -18.02
C THR A 220 7.08 5.07 -19.17
N ALA A 221 6.70 4.73 -20.40
CA ALA A 221 6.88 5.61 -21.57
C ALA A 221 5.72 6.59 -21.81
N GLY A 222 6.00 7.69 -22.50
CA GLY A 222 4.98 8.64 -22.96
C GLY A 222 4.59 9.75 -21.96
N TYR A 223 5.31 9.85 -20.85
CA TYR A 223 5.21 10.95 -19.89
C TYR A 223 6.16 12.08 -20.28
N LYS A 224 5.73 13.35 -20.14
CA LYS A 224 6.64 14.50 -20.15
C LYS A 224 7.16 14.70 -18.73
N ASP A 225 8.44 14.37 -18.54
CA ASP A 225 9.13 14.54 -17.27
C ASP A 225 9.43 16.02 -16.95
N ILE A 226 9.75 16.27 -15.69
CA ILE A 226 10.34 17.52 -15.18
C ILE A 226 11.23 17.17 -13.99
N ASP A 227 12.39 17.81 -13.87
CA ASP A 227 13.23 17.69 -12.69
C ASP A 227 12.54 18.42 -11.51
N PHE A 228 12.67 17.90 -10.29
CA PHE A 228 12.15 18.56 -9.10
C PHE A 228 12.72 19.97 -8.91
N ALA A 229 13.99 20.20 -9.29
CA ALA A 229 14.60 21.53 -9.23
C ALA A 229 13.89 22.54 -10.17
N ASP A 230 13.39 22.07 -11.32
CA ASP A 230 12.71 22.87 -12.35
C ASP A 230 11.21 23.08 -12.04
N VAL A 231 10.73 22.69 -10.85
CA VAL A 231 9.35 22.97 -10.40
C VAL A 231 9.15 24.46 -10.12
N GLY A 232 10.18 25.14 -9.59
CA GLY A 232 10.07 26.51 -9.06
C GLY A 232 10.08 27.63 -10.10
N ASP A 233 10.64 27.42 -11.29
CA ASP A 233 10.50 28.35 -12.42
C ASP A 233 9.28 28.00 -13.30
N SER A 234 8.83 26.74 -13.24
CA SER A 234 7.68 26.21 -13.97
C SER A 234 6.32 26.42 -13.28
N GLU A 235 6.19 27.31 -12.29
CA GLU A 235 4.91 27.61 -11.60
C GLU A 235 3.77 28.00 -12.56
N SER A 236 4.08 28.53 -13.74
CA SER A 236 3.11 28.87 -14.80
C SER A 236 2.56 27.67 -15.58
N ASP A 237 3.14 26.47 -15.43
CA ASP A 237 2.63 25.22 -15.99
C ASP A 237 1.37 24.78 -15.20
N PRO A 238 0.18 24.62 -15.83
CA PRO A 238 -1.04 24.27 -15.12
C PRO A 238 -0.98 22.97 -14.32
N PHE A 239 -0.11 22.02 -14.72
CA PHE A 239 0.13 20.81 -13.93
C PHE A 239 0.93 21.12 -12.66
N ILE A 240 1.93 22.00 -12.73
CA ILE A 240 2.74 22.38 -11.57
C ILE A 240 1.91 23.20 -10.58
N ALA A 241 1.12 24.16 -11.05
CA ALA A 241 0.18 24.91 -10.19
C ALA A 241 -0.84 23.99 -9.49
N LYS A 242 -1.38 22.99 -10.20
CA LYS A 242 -2.23 21.91 -9.63
C LYS A 242 -1.48 21.09 -8.58
N MET A 243 -0.25 20.69 -8.87
CA MET A 243 0.59 19.88 -7.97
C MET A 243 0.96 20.62 -6.67
N ILE A 244 1.33 21.90 -6.75
CA ILE A 244 1.60 22.77 -5.60
C ILE A 244 0.35 22.91 -4.73
N THR A 245 -0.79 23.28 -5.35
CA THR A 245 -2.06 23.50 -4.63
C THR A 245 -2.67 22.23 -4.02
N GLN A 246 -2.30 21.05 -4.52
CA GLN A 246 -2.72 19.75 -3.98
C GLN A 246 -1.70 19.14 -3.00
N GLY A 247 -0.58 19.82 -2.70
CA GLY A 247 0.42 19.37 -1.72
C GLY A 247 1.28 18.19 -2.17
N PHE A 248 1.09 17.65 -3.38
CA PHE A 248 1.80 16.46 -3.88
C PHE A 248 3.33 16.65 -4.00
N ILE A 249 3.81 17.90 -3.98
CA ILE A 249 5.23 18.25 -4.01
C ILE A 249 5.88 18.17 -2.61
N GLN A 250 5.08 18.17 -1.54
CA GLN A 250 5.58 18.25 -0.15
C GLN A 250 5.77 16.87 0.52
N HIS A 251 5.23 15.79 -0.07
CA HIS A 251 5.20 14.46 0.56
C HIS A 251 5.54 13.34 -0.44
N GLY A 252 6.80 12.88 -0.45
CA GLY A 252 7.19 11.57 -0.99
C GLY A 252 6.86 10.47 0.02
N SER A 253 6.28 9.35 -0.41
CA SER A 253 5.72 8.35 0.53
C SER A 253 5.72 6.93 -0.05
N SER A 254 6.92 6.36 -0.17
CA SER A 254 7.14 4.97 -0.60
C SER A 254 7.68 4.11 0.55
N GLY A 255 6.95 3.05 0.89
CA GLY A 255 7.42 2.04 1.84
C GLY A 255 6.30 1.16 2.38
N PHE A 256 6.62 0.31 3.35
CA PHE A 256 5.61 -0.22 4.25
C PHE A 256 5.16 0.84 5.24
N TYR A 257 3.88 0.82 5.60
CA TYR A 257 3.35 1.63 6.69
C TYR A 257 2.88 0.70 7.80
N ASN A 258 3.07 1.09 9.06
CA ASN A 258 2.36 0.47 10.16
C ASN A 258 0.87 0.86 10.13
N SER A 259 0.07 0.29 11.02
CA SER A 259 -1.37 0.60 11.11
C SER A 259 -1.68 2.07 11.40
N ASN A 260 -0.74 2.81 12.00
CA ASN A 260 -0.86 4.25 12.27
C ASN A 260 -0.47 5.14 11.06
N GLY A 261 -0.05 4.56 9.93
CA GLY A 261 0.38 5.32 8.75
C GLY A 261 1.80 5.86 8.82
N GLN A 262 2.61 5.43 9.78
CA GLN A 262 4.04 5.75 9.86
C GLN A 262 4.83 4.72 9.05
N GLN A 263 5.91 5.13 8.37
CA GLN A 263 6.75 4.18 7.64
C GLN A 263 7.39 3.17 8.61
N MET A 264 7.38 1.88 8.27
CA MET A 264 8.09 0.86 9.03
C MET A 264 9.61 1.14 8.93
N PRO A 265 10.34 1.23 10.06
CA PRO A 265 11.78 1.47 10.02
C PRO A 265 12.50 0.28 9.34
N GLY A 266 13.26 0.57 8.29
CA GLY A 266 14.55 -0.09 8.08
C GLY A 266 15.61 0.71 8.85
N ASP A 267 16.72 0.08 9.26
CA ASP A 267 17.61 0.64 10.30
C ASP A 267 18.58 1.72 9.78
N GLY A 268 18.01 2.82 9.28
CA GLY A 268 18.72 4.02 8.85
C GLY A 268 19.06 4.93 10.03
N HIS A 269 20.25 4.79 10.59
CA HIS A 269 20.74 5.64 11.68
C HIS A 269 20.89 7.13 11.26
N SER A 270 19.90 7.97 11.57
CA SER A 270 20.01 9.44 11.50
C SER A 270 19.42 10.14 12.72
N GLY A 271 19.81 9.70 13.93
CA GLY A 271 19.41 10.33 15.18
C GLY A 271 20.19 11.61 15.48
N HIS A 272 19.64 12.77 15.14
CA HIS A 272 20.10 14.06 15.69
C HIS A 272 18.92 14.90 16.21
N SER A 273 18.96 15.16 17.52
CA SER A 273 18.13 16.14 18.21
C SER A 273 18.81 17.51 18.17
N HIS A 274 18.06 18.56 17.84
CA HIS A 274 18.30 19.95 18.26
C HIS A 274 16.98 20.75 18.25
#